data_AF-A0A923PRD2-F1
#
_entry.id   AF-A0A923PRD2-F1
#
_cell.length_a   1.000
_cell.length_b   1.000
_cell.length_c   1.000
_cell.angle_alpha   90.00
_cell.angle_beta   90.00
_cell.angle_gamma   90.00
#
_symmetry.space_group_name_H-M   'P 1'
#
loop_
_entity.id
_entity.type
_entity.pdbx_description
1 polymer ?
#
loop_
_entity_poly.entity_id
_entity_poly.type
_entity_poly.pdbx_seq_one_letter_code
_entity_poly.pdbx_strand_id
1 'polypeptide(L)' 'MELTEAHLQRIRDSLPVERGNVSMEVLNFLNAVLYVMENGCKWRRLPERFGKWRTIYT' A
#
# COMPACT_ATOMS: atom_id res chain seq x y z
N MET A 1 10.48 -6.82 -0.03
CA MET A 1 10.42 -6.32 1.37
C MET A 1 8.96 -6.06 1.76
N GLU A 2 8.53 -6.46 2.96
CA GLU A 2 7.18 -6.14 3.48
C GLU A 2 7.29 -5.38 4.81
N LEU A 3 6.50 -4.32 4.95
CA LEU A 3 6.27 -3.58 6.18
C LEU A 3 5.46 -4.42 7.16
N THR A 4 5.81 -4.27 8.43
CA THR A 4 5.06 -4.81 9.57
C THR A 4 4.25 -3.70 10.23
N GLU A 5 3.30 -4.09 11.08
CA GLU A 5 2.52 -3.14 11.88
C GLU A 5 3.43 -2.25 12.75
N ALA A 6 4.53 -2.82 13.29
CA ALA A 6 5.50 -2.06 14.06
C ALA A 6 6.21 -0.97 13.22
N HIS A 7 6.47 -1.22 11.94
CA HIS A 7 6.99 -0.20 11.04
C HIS A 7 5.94 0.88 10.75
N LEU A 8 4.69 0.48 10.50
CA LEU A 8 3.58 1.42 10.29
C LEU A 8 3.40 2.34 11.49
N GLN A 9 3.40 1.80 12.70
CA GLN A 9 3.22 2.58 13.92
C GLN A 9 4.33 3.63 14.12
N ARG A 10 5.55 3.38 13.63
CA ARG A 10 6.65 4.35 13.69
C ARG A 10 6.48 5.53 12.73
N ILE A 11 5.83 5.33 11.60
CA ILE A 11 5.65 6.36 10.56
C ILE A 11 4.23 6.94 10.55
N ARG A 12 3.35 6.48 11.43
CA ARG A 12 1.93 6.79 11.45
C ARG A 12 1.65 8.29 11.48
N ASP A 13 2.42 9.03 12.29
CA ASP A 13 2.25 10.48 12.44
C ASP A 13 2.70 11.28 11.20
N SER A 14 3.47 10.65 10.31
CA SER A 14 3.92 11.23 9.05
C SER A 14 2.96 10.94 7.89
N LEU A 15 1.97 10.04 8.08
CA LEU A 15 1.01 9.68 7.04
C LEU A 15 -0.12 10.72 6.97
N PRO A 16 -0.67 10.96 5.77
CA PRO A 16 -1.87 11.78 5.66
C PRO A 16 -3.05 11.10 6.36
N VAL A 17 -3.96 11.92 6.88
CA VAL A 17 -5.23 11.41 7.42
C VAL A 17 -6.06 10.83 6.28
N GLU A 18 -6.62 9.65 6.51
CA GLU A 18 -7.56 8.99 5.61
C GLU A 18 -8.76 9.89 5.29
N ARG A 19 -9.14 9.96 4.00
CA ARG A 19 -10.24 10.80 3.53
C ARG A 19 -11.29 9.97 2.81
N GLY A 20 -12.56 10.25 3.09
CA GLY A 20 -13.68 9.56 2.45
C GLY A 20 -13.84 8.12 2.93
N ASN A 21 -14.40 7.27 2.07
CA ASN A 21 -14.63 5.86 2.37
C ASN A 21 -13.38 5.03 2.04
N VAL A 22 -12.53 4.83 3.05
CA VAL A 22 -11.36 3.96 2.92
C VAL A 22 -11.77 2.52 3.14
N SER A 23 -11.65 1.70 2.09
CA SER A 23 -11.98 0.26 2.12
C SER A 23 -10.75 -0.64 2.16
N MET A 24 -9.55 -0.08 2.22
CA MET A 24 -8.27 -0.79 2.15
C MET A 24 -7.39 -0.41 3.33
N GLU A 25 -6.80 -1.40 3.98
CA GLU A 25 -5.85 -1.15 5.07
C GLU A 25 -4.57 -0.47 4.56
N VAL A 26 -4.12 0.55 5.27
CA VAL A 26 -2.91 1.33 4.95
C VAL A 26 -1.66 0.45 4.84
N LEU A 27 -1.51 -0.56 5.71
CA LEU A 27 -0.38 -1.47 5.65
C LEU A 27 -0.33 -2.22 4.32
N ASN A 28 -1.46 -2.73 3.86
CA ASN A 28 -1.56 -3.44 2.58
C ASN A 28 -1.29 -2.49 1.40
N PHE A 29 -1.81 -1.27 1.45
CA PHE A 29 -1.51 -0.23 0.45
C PHE A 29 0.00 0.05 0.37
N LEU A 30 0.66 0.29 1.50
CA LEU A 30 2.10 0.60 1.52
C LEU A 30 2.93 -0.58 1.02
N ASN A 31 2.57 -1.81 1.39
CA ASN A 31 3.23 -3.02 0.88
C ASN A 31 3.07 -3.19 -0.63
N ALA A 32 1.92 -2.85 -1.19
CA ALA A 32 1.71 -2.87 -2.63
C ALA A 32 2.59 -1.84 -3.36
N VAL A 33 2.70 -0.61 -2.81
CA VAL A 33 3.55 0.44 -3.35
C VAL A 33 5.03 0.01 -3.31
N LEU A 34 5.49 -0.53 -2.17
CA LEU A 34 6.85 -1.04 -2.02
C LEU A 34 7.16 -2.16 -3.02
N TYR A 35 6.21 -3.07 -3.24
CA TYR A 35 6.38 -4.14 -4.22
C TYR A 35 6.64 -3.58 -5.63
N VAL A 36 5.88 -2.56 -6.03
CA VAL A 36 6.08 -1.90 -7.33
C VAL A 36 7.44 -1.22 -7.42
N MET A 37 7.87 -0.53 -6.35
CA MET A 37 9.18 0.13 -6.30
C MET A 37 10.35 -0.87 -6.35
N GLU A 38 10.25 -1.97 -5.63
CA GLU A 38 11.30 -3.00 -5.54
C GLU A 38 11.42 -3.82 -6.83
N ASN A 39 10.29 -4.15 -7.47
CA ASN A 39 10.27 -5.04 -8.64
C ASN A 39 10.21 -4.28 -9.97
N GLY A 40 9.96 -2.97 -9.95
CA GLY A 40 9.87 -2.12 -11.15
C GLY A 40 8.72 -2.50 -12.09
N CYS A 41 7.62 -3.07 -11.57
CA CYS A 41 6.52 -3.58 -12.40
C CYS A 41 5.45 -2.51 -12.66
N LYS A 42 4.66 -2.70 -13.74
CA LYS A 42 3.46 -1.87 -13.96
C LYS A 42 2.40 -2.23 -12.91
N TRP A 43 1.61 -1.26 -12.46
CA TRP A 43 0.48 -1.47 -11.54
C TRP A 43 -0.46 -2.62 -11.95
N ARG A 44 -0.70 -2.81 -13.25
CA ARG A 44 -1.53 -3.92 -13.78
C ARG A 44 -0.97 -5.32 -13.50
N ARG A 45 0.33 -5.44 -13.21
CA ARG A 45 1.00 -6.69 -12.84
C ARG A 45 1.15 -6.85 -11.32
N LEU A 46 0.55 -5.96 -10.54
CA LEU A 46 0.55 -6.09 -9.09
C LEU A 46 -0.10 -7.45 -8.70
N PRO A 47 0.53 -8.23 -7.80
CA PRO A 47 -0.04 -9.48 -7.32
C PRO A 47 -1.44 -9.30 -6.74
N GLU A 48 -2.34 -10.25 -7.05
CA GLU A 48 -3.75 -10.18 -6.62
C GLU A 48 -3.93 -10.15 -5.09
N ARG A 49 -2.93 -10.62 -4.32
CA ARG A 49 -2.94 -10.53 -2.85
C ARG A 49 -3.07 -9.11 -2.32
N PHE A 50 -2.62 -8.11 -3.08
CA PHE A 50 -2.75 -6.71 -2.72
C PHE A 50 -4.12 -6.12 -3.08
N GLY A 51 -4.96 -6.88 -3.79
CA GLY A 51 -6.27 -6.45 -4.27
C GLY A 51 -6.22 -5.81 -5.65
N LYS A 52 -7.29 -5.07 -6.00
CA LYS A 52 -7.43 -4.45 -7.32
C LYS A 52 -6.40 -3.32 -7.46
N TRP A 53 -5.49 -3.43 -8.44
CA TRP A 53 -4.50 -2.38 -8.73
C TRP A 53 -5.11 -0.99 -8.92
N ARG A 54 -6.35 -0.91 -9.43
CA ARG A 54 -7.08 0.36 -9.60
C ARG A 54 -7.36 1.06 -8.27
N THR A 55 -7.58 0.31 -7.19
CA THR A 55 -7.83 0.86 -5.85
C THR A 55 -6.56 1.46 -5.25
N ILE A 56 -5.37 1.01 -5.68
CA ILE A 56 -4.08 1.45 -5.14
C ILE A 56 -3.52 2.62 -5.96
N TYR A 57 -3.72 2.61 -7.27
CA TYR A 57 -3.18 3.65 -8.16
C TYR A 57 -4.07 4.89 -8.29
N THR A 58 -5.35 4.81 -7.92
CA THR A 58 -6.29 5.93 -7.99
C THR A 58 -6.28 6.71 -6.70
#